data_AF-F7JR48-F1
#
_entry.id   AF-F7JR48-F1
#
_cell.length_a   1.000
_cell.length_b   1.000
_cell.length_c   1.000
_cell.angle_alpha   90.00
_cell.angle_beta   90.00
_cell.angle_gamma   90.00
#
_symmetry.space_group_name_H-M   'P 1'
#
loop_
_entity.id
_entity.type
_entity.pdbx_description
1 polymer ?
#
loop_
_entity_poly.entity_id
_entity_poly.type
_entity_poly.pdbx_seq_one_letter_code
_entity_poly.pdbx_strand_id
1 'polypeptide(L)'
;MVKKEYSLVHTKWMCKYHIIFTPEYRRKVIYNQYKADIRDIIKQLCSYKGVEIIEGHLMPDHIHMLVSIPPKISVFSFMGYLKGKSAPMILDKYVNLKYKFGNRHFCAEVLL
;
A
#
# COMPACT_ATOMS: atom_id res chain seq x y z
N MET A 1 1.52 0.60 22.19
CA MET A 1 0.11 0.98 22.46
C MET A 1 -0.44 1.67 21.23
N VAL A 2 -1.54 1.19 20.66
CA VAL A 2 -2.24 1.87 19.56
C VAL A 2 -2.76 3.21 20.07
N LYS A 3 -2.42 4.32 19.40
CA LYS A 3 -2.98 5.63 19.74
C LYS A 3 -4.51 5.58 19.61
N LYS A 4 -5.20 5.93 20.69
CA LYS A 4 -6.67 5.90 20.77
C LYS A 4 -7.29 7.02 19.93
N GLU A 5 -6.67 8.20 19.92
CA GLU A 5 -7.00 9.32 19.03
C GLU A 5 -5.73 10.13 18.69
N TYR A 6 -5.76 10.85 17.58
CA TYR A 6 -4.78 11.89 17.26
C TYR A 6 -5.41 13.26 17.50
N SER A 7 -4.63 14.20 18.02
CA SER A 7 -5.09 15.56 18.31
C SER A 7 -4.07 16.59 17.83
N LEU A 8 -4.57 17.64 17.21
CA LEU A 8 -3.91 18.93 16.95
C LEU A 8 -4.69 20.02 17.68
N VAL A 9 -4.23 21.27 17.57
CA VAL A 9 -4.81 22.45 18.25
C VAL A 9 -6.32 22.61 17.97
N HIS A 10 -6.77 22.32 16.75
CA HIS A 10 -8.17 22.50 16.34
C HIS A 10 -8.80 21.24 15.72
N THR A 11 -8.18 20.07 15.85
CA THR A 11 -8.68 18.86 15.19
C THR A 11 -8.33 17.63 16.00
N LYS A 12 -9.34 16.79 16.25
CA LYS A 12 -9.18 15.45 16.78
C LYS A 12 -9.69 14.45 15.77
N TRP A 13 -8.98 13.35 15.57
CA TRP A 13 -9.40 12.34 14.61
C TRP A 13 -8.98 10.92 15.00
N MET A 14 -9.77 9.96 14.54
CA MET A 14 -9.47 8.54 14.55
C MET A 14 -9.94 7.93 13.23
N CYS A 15 -9.18 8.16 12.16
CA CYS A 15 -9.53 7.72 10.82
C CYS A 15 -8.77 6.44 10.47
N LYS A 16 -9.36 5.28 10.76
CA LYS A 16 -8.79 3.97 10.44
C LYS A 16 -9.48 3.39 9.23
N TYR A 17 -8.71 2.84 8.30
CA TYR A 17 -9.18 2.25 7.06
C TYR A 17 -8.55 0.90 6.84
N HIS A 18 -9.35 -0.05 6.38
CA HIS A 18 -8.89 -1.39 6.06
C HIS A 18 -8.63 -1.50 4.56
N ILE A 19 -7.37 -1.44 4.17
CA ILE A 19 -6.97 -1.45 2.77
C ILE A 19 -6.57 -2.86 2.36
N ILE A 20 -7.17 -3.34 1.26
CA ILE A 20 -6.78 -4.59 0.61
C ILE A 20 -6.05 -4.25 -0.69
N PHE A 21 -4.81 -4.72 -0.82
CA PHE A 21 -3.97 -4.51 -1.99
C PHE A 21 -3.79 -5.82 -2.75
N THR A 22 -4.32 -5.89 -3.98
CA THR A 22 -4.31 -7.12 -4.78
C THR A 22 -3.45 -6.98 -6.04
N PRO A 23 -2.43 -7.85 -6.24
CA PRO A 23 -1.67 -7.91 -7.48
C PRO A 23 -2.58 -8.31 -8.65
N GLU A 24 -2.32 -7.75 -9.82
CA GLU A 24 -3.12 -8.04 -11.02
C GLU A 24 -2.94 -9.48 -11.49
N TYR A 25 -4.04 -10.23 -11.67
CA TYR A 25 -4.16 -11.67 -12.01
C TYR A 25 -2.85 -12.42 -12.33
N ARG A 26 -2.20 -12.10 -13.47
CA ARG A 26 -0.98 -12.78 -13.96
C ARG A 26 0.29 -12.54 -13.10
N ARG A 27 0.22 -11.70 -12.08
CA ARG A 27 1.32 -11.29 -11.21
C ARG A 27 1.27 -11.93 -9.82
N LYS A 28 0.32 -12.84 -9.53
CA LYS A 28 0.26 -13.59 -8.27
C LYS A 28 1.55 -14.37 -7.97
N VAL A 29 2.16 -14.97 -9.01
CA VAL A 29 3.43 -15.71 -8.89
C VAL A 29 4.56 -14.81 -8.40
N ILE A 30 4.63 -13.60 -8.95
CA ILE A 30 5.65 -12.59 -8.62
C ILE A 30 5.41 -12.05 -7.22
N TYR A 31 4.15 -11.76 -6.92
CA TYR A 31 3.78 -11.34 -5.59
C TYR A 31 4.23 -12.37 -4.55
N ASN A 32 3.97 -13.66 -4.74
CA ASN A 32 4.39 -14.67 -3.76
C ASN A 32 5.93 -14.76 -3.60
N GLN A 33 6.68 -14.51 -4.67
CA GLN A 33 8.15 -14.49 -4.64
C GLN A 33 8.71 -13.24 -3.92
N TYR A 34 8.11 -12.07 -4.10
CA TYR A 34 8.63 -10.79 -3.61
C TYR A 34 7.75 -10.10 -2.57
N LYS A 35 6.78 -10.80 -1.96
CA LYS A 35 5.80 -10.22 -1.01
C LYS A 35 6.44 -9.47 0.16
N ALA A 36 7.60 -9.92 0.62
CA ALA A 36 8.34 -9.24 1.68
C ALA A 36 8.85 -7.87 1.23
N ASP A 37 9.45 -7.80 0.05
CA ASP A 37 9.94 -6.53 -0.50
C ASP A 37 8.80 -5.58 -0.90
N ILE A 38 7.68 -6.13 -1.40
CA ILE A 38 6.47 -5.35 -1.70
C ILE A 38 5.91 -4.73 -0.42
N ARG A 39 5.89 -5.48 0.70
CA ARG A 39 5.52 -4.97 2.02
C ARG A 39 6.38 -3.78 2.41
N ASP A 40 7.70 -3.88 2.22
CA ASP A 40 8.63 -2.84 2.63
C ASP A 40 8.50 -1.58 1.76
N ILE A 41 8.28 -1.73 0.46
CA ILE A 41 7.95 -0.62 -0.44
C ILE A 41 6.66 0.07 0.01
N ILE A 42 5.62 -0.69 0.34
CA ILE A 42 4.33 -0.13 0.79
C ILE A 42 4.50 0.61 2.13
N LYS A 43 5.26 0.04 3.08
CA LYS A 43 5.58 0.70 4.34
C LYS A 43 6.31 2.04 4.13
N GLN A 44 7.29 2.05 3.23
CA GLN A 44 8.04 3.25 2.86
C GLN A 44 7.11 4.33 2.27
N LEU A 45 6.21 3.94 1.36
CA LEU A 45 5.23 4.87 0.77
C LEU A 45 4.24 5.42 1.81
N CYS A 46 3.79 4.60 2.77
CA CYS A 46 2.94 5.06 3.87
C CYS A 46 3.70 6.07 4.74
N SER A 47 4.96 5.79 5.07
CA SER A 47 5.82 6.71 5.84
C SER A 47 5.99 8.06 5.14
N TYR A 48 6.15 8.08 3.82
CA TYR A 48 6.28 9.32 3.05
C TYR A 48 5.03 10.21 3.07
N LYS A 49 3.86 9.60 3.27
CA LYS A 49 2.58 10.33 3.40
C LYS A 49 2.17 10.57 4.85
N GLY A 50 2.98 10.16 5.83
CA GLY A 50 2.62 10.24 7.24
C GLY A 50 1.41 9.37 7.60
N VAL A 51 1.18 8.30 6.85
CA VAL A 51 0.13 7.31 7.12
C VAL A 51 0.71 6.24 8.03
N GLU A 52 0.07 6.01 9.17
CA GLU A 52 0.51 5.02 10.15
C GLU A 52 -0.12 3.66 9.83
N ILE A 53 0.71 2.61 9.76
CA ILE A 53 0.23 1.23 9.59
C ILE A 53 0.04 0.65 10.98
N ILE A 54 -1.20 0.32 11.33
CA ILE A 54 -1.57 -0.26 12.62
C ILE A 54 -1.34 -1.77 12.57
N GLU A 55 -1.86 -2.43 11.54
CA GLU A 55 -1.74 -3.87 11.31
C GLU A 55 -1.53 -4.16 9.83
N GLY A 56 -0.88 -5.28 9.52
CA GLY A 56 -0.66 -5.68 8.14
C GLY A 56 -0.38 -7.18 8.01
N HIS A 57 -1.16 -7.86 7.18
CA HIS A 57 -1.06 -9.29 6.92
C HIS A 57 -0.80 -9.55 5.44
N LEU A 58 0.19 -10.41 5.17
CA LEU A 58 0.51 -10.88 3.82
C LEU A 58 -0.25 -12.19 3.56
N MET A 59 -1.30 -12.11 2.76
CA MET A 59 -1.98 -13.32 2.25
C MET A 59 -1.27 -13.82 0.98
N PRO A 60 -1.53 -15.07 0.54
CA PRO A 60 -0.88 -15.63 -0.66
C PRO A 60 -1.17 -14.86 -1.95
N ASP A 61 -2.30 -14.17 -2.04
CA ASP A 61 -2.73 -13.49 -3.26
C ASP A 61 -3.14 -12.02 -3.09
N HIS A 62 -3.04 -11.47 -1.88
CA HIS A 62 -3.29 -10.04 -1.58
C HIS A 62 -2.65 -9.64 -0.24
N ILE A 63 -2.63 -8.34 0.05
CA ILE A 63 -2.14 -7.78 1.33
C ILE A 63 -3.31 -7.10 2.04
N HIS A 64 -3.55 -7.44 3.30
CA HIS A 64 -4.46 -6.72 4.19
C HIS A 64 -3.68 -5.73 5.03
N MET A 65 -4.14 -4.48 5.14
CA MET A 65 -3.54 -3.48 6.00
C MET A 65 -4.60 -2.64 6.70
N LEU A 66 -4.45 -2.46 8.01
CA LEU A 66 -5.19 -1.46 8.76
C LEU A 66 -4.31 -0.22 8.87
N VAL A 67 -4.74 0.89 8.29
CA VAL A 67 -3.98 2.15 8.26
C VAL A 67 -4.75 3.30 8.89
N SER A 68 -4.01 4.21 9.53
CA SER A 68 -4.52 5.48 10.03
C SER A 68 -4.12 6.60 9.07
N ILE A 69 -5.09 7.19 8.39
CA ILE A 69 -4.85 8.25 7.39
C ILE A 69 -5.20 9.61 8.00
N PRO A 70 -4.30 10.61 7.97
CA PRO A 70 -4.62 11.96 8.42
C PRO A 70 -5.80 12.57 7.64
N PRO A 71 -6.72 13.31 8.28
CA PRO A 71 -7.92 13.83 7.63
C PRO A 71 -7.63 14.85 6.52
N LYS A 72 -6.39 15.37 6.44
CA LYS A 72 -5.92 16.23 5.35
C LYS A 72 -5.78 15.49 4.01
N ILE A 73 -5.65 14.16 4.04
CA ILE A 73 -5.43 13.33 2.85
C ILE A 73 -6.71 12.56 2.57
N SER A 74 -7.27 12.73 1.38
CA SER A 74 -8.42 11.91 0.96
C SER A 74 -7.97 10.47 0.72
N VAL A 75 -8.82 9.53 1.13
CA VAL A 75 -8.52 8.10 1.01
C VAL A 75 -8.33 7.71 -0.45
N PHE A 76 -9.17 8.23 -1.35
CA PHE A 76 -9.04 8.03 -2.80
C PHE A 76 -7.68 8.49 -3.34
N SER A 77 -7.22 9.69 -2.94
CA SER A 77 -5.91 10.22 -3.35
C SER A 77 -4.76 9.34 -2.83
N PHE A 78 -4.88 8.88 -1.58
CA PHE A 78 -3.88 7.99 -0.98
C PHE A 78 -3.81 6.64 -1.70
N MET A 79 -4.95 6.03 -2.04
CA MET A 79 -5.00 4.77 -2.80
C MET A 79 -4.39 4.92 -4.20
N GLY A 80 -4.72 6.02 -4.90
CA GLY A 80 -4.13 6.35 -6.20
C GLY A 80 -2.62 6.52 -6.12
N TYR A 81 -2.13 7.19 -5.08
CA TYR A 81 -0.70 7.33 -4.80
C TYR A 81 -0.03 5.98 -4.53
N LEU A 82 -0.63 5.16 -3.67
CA LEU A 82 -0.10 3.85 -3.29
C LEU A 82 0.04 2.94 -4.52
N LYS A 83 -1.01 2.83 -5.33
CA LYS A 83 -1.01 2.05 -6.58
C LYS A 83 -0.03 2.62 -7.61
N GLY A 84 -0.03 3.94 -7.80
CA GLY A 84 0.79 4.61 -8.81
C GLY A 84 2.30 4.59 -8.52
N LYS A 85 2.70 4.57 -7.25
CA LYS A 85 4.12 4.57 -6.85
C LYS A 85 4.69 3.19 -6.54
N SER A 86 3.89 2.26 -6.01
CA SER A 86 4.37 0.90 -5.72
C SER A 86 4.79 0.17 -7.00
N ALA A 87 3.97 0.24 -8.06
CA ALA A 87 4.22 -0.48 -9.30
C ALA A 87 5.59 -0.16 -9.97
N PRO A 88 5.98 1.11 -10.20
CA PRO A 88 7.30 1.42 -10.74
C PRO A 88 8.43 1.03 -9.79
N MET A 89 8.29 1.23 -8.47
CA MET A 89 9.32 0.83 -7.50
C MET A 89 9.60 -0.68 -7.51
N ILE A 90 8.55 -1.50 -7.63
CA ILE A 90 8.69 -2.95 -7.74
C ILE A 90 9.37 -3.33 -9.07
N LEU A 91 8.96 -2.71 -10.18
CA LEU A 91 9.52 -3.00 -11.50
C LEU A 91 10.99 -2.56 -11.64
N ASP A 92 11.36 -1.44 -11.02
CA ASP A 92 12.74 -0.94 -11.03
C ASP A 92 13.64 -1.79 -10.14
N LYS A 93 13.14 -2.27 -8.99
CA LYS A 93 13.87 -3.18 -8.10
C LYS A 93 14.10 -4.55 -8.74
N TYR A 94 13.19 -5.02 -9.59
CA TYR A 94 13.31 -6.30 -10.30
C TYR A 94 13.31 -6.10 -11.80
N VAL A 95 14.51 -5.87 -12.36
CA VAL A 95 14.76 -5.65 -13.80
C VAL A 95 14.09 -6.71 -14.69
N ASN A 96 14.06 -7.98 -14.24
CA ASN A 96 13.43 -9.09 -14.97
C ASN A 96 11.91 -8.92 -15.15
N LEU A 97 11.23 -8.19 -14.26
CA LEU A 97 9.80 -7.93 -14.34
C LEU A 97 9.45 -6.86 -15.39
N LYS A 98 10.35 -5.87 -15.58
CA LYS A 98 10.17 -4.83 -16.59
C LYS A 98 10.10 -5.43 -18.00
N TYR A 99 10.92 -6.45 -18.28
CA TYR A 99 10.95 -7.13 -19.56
C TYR A 99 9.76 -8.07 -19.78
N LYS A 100 9.32 -8.80 -18.73
CA LYS A 100 8.23 -9.78 -18.85
C LYS A 100 6.83 -9.16 -18.96
N PHE A 101 6.59 -7.98 -18.38
CA PHE A 101 5.21 -7.49 -18.22
C PHE A 101 4.83 -6.28 -19.06
N GLY A 102 5.79 -5.60 -19.71
CA GLY A 102 5.57 -4.48 -20.67
C GLY A 102 4.91 -3.22 -20.08
N ASN A 103 3.82 -3.39 -19.35
CA ASN A 103 2.99 -2.38 -18.72
C ASN A 103 3.37 -2.17 -17.25
N ARG A 104 3.39 -0.90 -16.83
CA ARG A 104 3.75 -0.46 -15.48
C ARG A 104 2.67 -0.66 -14.41
N HIS A 105 1.64 -1.47 -14.69
CA HIS A 105 0.48 -1.65 -13.82
C HIS A 105 0.67 -2.89 -12.95
N PHE A 106 1.01 -2.77 -11.67
CA PHE A 106 1.25 -3.95 -10.82
C PHE A 106 -0.01 -4.46 -10.11
N CYS A 107 -0.95 -3.57 -9.81
CA CYS A 107 -2.11 -3.84 -8.96
C CYS A 107 -3.39 -3.72 -9.77
N ALA A 108 -4.29 -4.69 -9.64
CA ALA A 108 -5.62 -4.60 -10.22
C ALA A 108 -6.46 -3.61 -9.43
N GLU A 109 -6.63 -3.87 -8.14
CA GLU A 109 -7.56 -3.17 -7.27
C GLU A 109 -6.94 -2.89 -5.90
N VAL A 110 -7.31 -1.74 -5.35
CA VAL A 110 -7.11 -1.40 -3.95
C VAL A 110 -8.52 -1.19 -3.41
N LEU A 111 -8.96 -2.01 -2.45
CA LEU A 111 -10.28 -1.92 -1.84
C LEU A 111 -10.18 -1.32 -0.44
N LEU A 112 -11.24 -0.66 0.01
CA LEU A 112 -11.41 -0.02 1.32
C LEU A 112 -12.38 -0.80 2.21
#